data_AF-A0A7S2B710-F1
#
_entry.id   AF-A0A7S2B710-F1
#
_cell.length_a   1.000
_cell.length_b   1.000
_cell.length_c   1.000
_cell.angle_alpha   90.00
_cell.angle_beta   90.00
_cell.angle_gamma   90.00
#
_symmetry.space_group_name_H-M   'P 1'
#
loop_
_entity.id
_entity.type
_entity.pdbx_description
1 polymer ?
#
loop_
_entity_poly.entity_id
_entity_poly.type
_entity_poly.pdbx_seq_one_letter_code
_entity_poly.pdbx_strand_id
1 'polypeptide(L)'
;YLSHEYCSGDELQCEDYTEYAAEGKRGGIEAIDQCGFACEGEYANFTWLVPCMWDTIAHMDEYCGDKNDDLSSGYNVTDDVIHQTSRNRGVNQTYFSLNMSKTAVAQVFTGCNLHAFCIMCVDDEGTVNPYCKAYVERYNSLDVSGWYHFFQQEHNYWCTDDILTRIADNEELPCDVHSGLCDDDELVSSGLPLKEKRKHEASVESSVP
;
A
#
# COMPACT_ATOMS: atom_id res chain seq x y z
N TYR A 1 -6.81 -16.30 -15.42
CA TYR A 1 -7.12 -15.58 -16.68
C TYR A 1 -7.23 -14.11 -16.31
N LEU A 2 -6.27 -13.29 -16.75
CA LEU A 2 -6.30 -11.85 -16.55
C LEU A 2 -7.21 -11.26 -17.63
N SER A 3 -8.30 -10.62 -17.21
CA SER A 3 -9.14 -9.80 -18.10
C SER A 3 -8.28 -8.63 -18.59
N HIS A 4 -8.18 -8.45 -19.92
CA HIS A 4 -7.46 -7.35 -20.56
C HIS A 4 -8.43 -6.22 -20.97
N GLU A 5 -9.53 -6.03 -20.24
CA GLU A 5 -10.26 -4.77 -20.35
C GLU A 5 -9.29 -3.67 -19.92
N TYR A 6 -9.04 -2.70 -20.82
CA TYR A 6 -8.26 -1.51 -20.52
C TYR A 6 -8.77 -0.95 -19.19
N CYS A 7 -7.96 -1.06 -18.13
CA CYS A 7 -8.33 -0.44 -16.88
C CYS A 7 -8.25 1.06 -17.05
N SER A 8 -9.40 1.72 -17.03
CA SER A 8 -9.51 3.10 -16.55
C SER A 8 -9.35 3.15 -15.02
N GLY A 9 -8.50 2.26 -14.46
CA GLY A 9 -8.52 1.81 -13.07
C GLY A 9 -8.31 2.91 -12.06
N ASP A 10 -7.72 4.03 -12.49
CA ASP A 10 -7.37 5.13 -11.60
C ASP A 10 -8.37 6.28 -11.66
N GLU A 11 -9.33 6.33 -12.59
CA GLU A 11 -10.35 7.40 -12.60
C GLU A 11 -11.18 7.34 -11.31
N LEU A 12 -11.65 6.13 -10.97
CA LEU A 12 -12.36 5.89 -9.70
C LEU A 12 -11.46 6.12 -8.49
N GLN A 13 -10.17 5.79 -8.58
CA GLN A 13 -9.22 6.03 -7.47
C GLN A 13 -8.96 7.52 -7.29
N CYS A 14 -8.85 8.28 -8.37
CA CYS A 14 -8.73 9.73 -8.33
C CYS A 14 -9.95 10.37 -7.67
N GLU A 15 -11.17 9.91 -8.02
CA GLU A 15 -12.40 10.36 -7.36
C GLU A 15 -12.39 10.03 -5.86
N ASP A 16 -12.12 8.78 -5.49
CA ASP A 16 -12.10 8.31 -4.10
C ASP A 16 -11.07 9.10 -3.26
N TYR A 17 -9.84 9.23 -3.74
CA TYR A 17 -8.78 9.94 -3.02
C TYR A 17 -9.02 11.45 -2.94
N THR A 18 -9.63 12.05 -3.97
CA THR A 18 -10.04 13.46 -3.94
C THR A 18 -11.15 13.67 -2.93
N GLU A 19 -12.15 12.78 -2.87
CA GLU A 19 -13.20 12.83 -1.85
C GLU A 19 -12.62 12.68 -0.45
N TYR A 20 -11.70 11.74 -0.23
CA TYR A 20 -11.06 11.52 1.06
C TYR A 20 -10.22 12.74 1.48
N ALA A 21 -9.50 13.35 0.54
CA ALA A 21 -8.78 14.59 0.79
C ALA A 21 -9.74 15.72 1.19
N ALA A 22 -10.88 15.86 0.47
CA ALA A 22 -11.91 16.85 0.76
C ALA A 22 -12.60 16.63 2.13
N GLU A 23 -12.72 15.38 2.57
CA GLU A 23 -13.18 15.00 3.91
C GLU A 23 -12.14 15.25 5.03
N GLY A 24 -10.92 15.67 4.68
CA GLY A 24 -9.83 15.88 5.62
C GLY A 24 -9.14 14.59 6.09
N LYS A 25 -9.27 13.49 5.34
CA LYS A 25 -8.59 12.24 5.64
C LYS A 25 -7.13 12.35 5.25
N ARG A 26 -6.23 12.06 6.18
CA ARG A 26 -4.78 12.22 5.97
C ARG A 26 -4.29 11.44 4.76
N GLY A 27 -4.62 10.14 4.65
CA GLY A 27 -4.18 9.33 3.52
C GLY A 27 -4.65 9.87 2.17
N GLY A 28 -5.84 10.46 2.12
CA GLY A 28 -6.35 11.17 0.95
C GLY A 28 -5.51 12.40 0.61
N ILE A 29 -5.26 13.25 1.60
CA ILE A 29 -4.48 14.48 1.44
C ILE A 29 -3.05 14.16 0.95
N GLU A 30 -2.34 13.26 1.61
CA GLU A 30 -0.92 12.98 1.28
C GLU A 30 -0.78 12.30 -0.09
N ALA A 31 -1.71 11.39 -0.44
CA ALA A 31 -1.70 10.76 -1.76
C ALA A 31 -2.00 11.76 -2.88
N ILE A 32 -2.94 12.70 -2.68
CA ILE A 32 -3.23 13.74 -3.67
C ILE A 32 -2.11 14.79 -3.74
N ASP A 33 -1.48 15.12 -2.61
CA ASP A 33 -0.31 16.02 -2.61
C ASP A 33 0.85 15.41 -3.41
N GLN A 34 1.12 14.12 -3.23
CA GLN A 34 2.20 13.42 -3.91
C GLN A 34 1.89 13.07 -5.37
N CYS A 35 0.68 12.60 -5.65
CA CYS A 35 0.32 11.95 -6.92
C CYS A 35 -0.89 12.55 -7.62
N GLY A 36 -1.50 13.62 -7.07
CA GLY A 36 -2.72 14.23 -7.64
C GLY A 36 -2.55 14.78 -9.04
N PHE A 37 -1.31 15.07 -9.48
CA PHE A 37 -1.03 15.45 -10.86
C PHE A 37 -1.46 14.36 -11.86
N ALA A 38 -1.45 13.09 -11.45
CA ALA A 38 -1.89 11.97 -12.28
C ALA A 38 -3.42 11.95 -12.51
N CYS A 39 -4.16 12.73 -11.73
CA CYS A 39 -5.62 12.89 -11.83
C CYS A 39 -6.03 14.08 -12.71
N GLU A 40 -5.07 14.87 -13.21
CA GLU A 40 -5.35 16.11 -13.92
C GLU A 40 -4.80 16.11 -15.37
N GLY A 41 -5.33 17.02 -16.19
CA GLY A 41 -4.77 17.36 -17.50
C GLY A 41 -5.04 16.35 -18.63
N GLU A 42 -4.20 16.38 -19.66
CA GLU A 42 -4.29 15.50 -20.84
C GLU A 42 -4.06 14.02 -20.49
N TYR A 43 -3.51 13.76 -19.29
CA TYR A 43 -3.03 12.45 -18.88
C TYR A 43 -3.91 11.72 -17.86
N ALA A 44 -5.00 12.32 -17.40
CA ALA A 44 -6.00 11.67 -16.55
C ALA A 44 -6.53 10.34 -17.15
N ASN A 45 -6.48 10.20 -18.48
CA ASN A 45 -6.89 8.99 -19.19
C ASN A 45 -5.85 7.86 -19.18
N PHE A 46 -4.59 8.12 -18.81
CA PHE A 46 -3.51 7.11 -18.81
C PHE A 46 -3.35 6.37 -17.48
N THR A 47 -4.14 6.72 -16.46
CA THR A 47 -4.22 6.00 -15.18
C THR A 47 -2.85 5.82 -14.52
N TRP A 48 -2.29 6.92 -14.00
CA TRP A 48 -0.97 6.94 -13.37
C TRP A 48 -0.98 7.15 -11.86
N LEU A 49 -2.15 7.29 -11.23
CA LEU A 49 -2.25 7.49 -9.79
C LEU A 49 -1.68 6.28 -9.04
N VAL A 50 -2.13 5.07 -9.39
CA VAL A 50 -1.67 3.83 -8.75
C VAL A 50 -0.18 3.56 -9.03
N PRO A 51 0.31 3.69 -10.28
CA PRO A 51 1.75 3.68 -10.55
C PRO A 51 2.54 4.71 -9.72
N CYS A 52 2.07 5.95 -9.60
CA CYS A 52 2.71 6.98 -8.79
C CYS A 52 2.78 6.61 -7.31
N MET A 53 1.70 6.04 -6.77
CA MET A 53 1.68 5.56 -5.39
C MET A 53 2.70 4.43 -5.17
N TRP A 54 2.85 3.52 -6.14
CA TRP A 54 3.88 2.48 -6.08
C TRP A 54 5.31 3.02 -6.24
N ASP A 55 5.53 3.99 -7.11
CA ASP A 55 6.83 4.64 -7.28
C ASP A 55 7.25 5.36 -5.98
N THR A 56 6.28 5.99 -5.31
CA THR A 56 6.46 6.58 -3.97
C THR A 56 6.88 5.54 -2.94
N ILE A 57 6.22 4.38 -2.91
CA ILE A 57 6.64 3.29 -2.01
C ILE A 57 8.03 2.76 -2.41
N ALA A 58 8.35 2.67 -3.70
CA ALA A 58 9.65 2.19 -4.17
C ALA A 58 10.82 3.10 -3.77
N HIS A 59 10.53 4.37 -3.49
CA HIS A 59 11.46 5.40 -3.01
C HIS A 59 11.07 5.88 -1.60
N MET A 60 10.57 4.97 -0.77
CA MET A 60 10.07 5.29 0.58
C MET A 60 11.11 5.98 1.45
N ASP A 61 12.38 5.60 1.35
CA ASP A 61 13.48 6.26 2.07
C ASP A 61 13.67 7.71 1.66
N GLU A 62 13.63 8.00 0.37
CA GLU A 62 13.71 9.36 -0.14
C GLU A 62 12.46 10.14 0.32
N TYR A 63 11.25 9.60 0.07
CA TYR A 63 9.98 10.21 0.50
C TYR A 63 9.92 10.53 1.99
N CYS A 64 10.38 9.61 2.84
CA CYS A 64 10.37 9.76 4.29
C CYS A 64 11.50 10.67 4.80
N GLY A 65 12.67 10.67 4.15
CA GLY A 65 13.81 11.51 4.50
C GLY A 65 13.46 13.01 4.48
N ASP A 66 12.62 13.41 3.53
CA ASP A 66 12.24 14.82 3.34
C ASP A 66 11.24 15.35 4.38
N LYS A 67 10.56 14.45 5.10
CA LYS A 67 9.60 14.83 6.14
C LYS A 67 10.26 14.99 7.52
N ASN A 68 11.50 14.48 7.71
CA ASN A 68 12.15 14.44 9.02
C ASN A 68 13.30 15.46 9.19
N ASP A 69 14.05 15.82 8.14
CA ASP A 69 15.18 16.79 8.25
C ASP A 69 15.40 17.53 6.90
N ASP A 70 15.14 18.85 6.86
CA ASP A 70 15.51 19.78 5.77
C ASP A 70 14.82 19.56 4.39
N LEU A 71 13.94 20.51 4.04
CA LEU A 71 13.04 20.56 2.88
C LEU A 71 13.71 20.65 1.48
N SER A 72 14.92 20.10 1.28
CA SER A 72 15.69 20.34 0.04
C SER A 72 16.07 19.11 -0.79
N SER A 73 15.83 17.88 -0.32
CA SER A 73 16.13 16.64 -1.07
C SER A 73 14.91 15.82 -1.50
N GLY A 74 13.72 16.44 -1.44
CA GLY A 74 12.41 15.94 -1.87
C GLY A 74 12.38 14.81 -2.90
N TYR A 75 11.87 13.61 -2.58
CA TYR A 75 11.32 12.67 -3.54
C TYR A 75 10.04 13.26 -4.12
N ASN A 76 10.23 14.00 -5.20
CA ASN A 76 9.16 14.63 -5.94
C ASN A 76 8.82 13.77 -7.15
N VAL A 77 7.66 13.11 -7.11
CA VAL A 77 7.17 12.41 -8.29
C VAL A 77 6.67 13.44 -9.29
N THR A 78 7.11 13.30 -10.54
CA THR A 78 6.62 14.09 -11.65
C THR A 78 6.18 13.17 -12.79
N ASP A 79 5.39 13.71 -13.71
CA ASP A 79 4.97 12.98 -14.91
C ASP A 79 6.16 12.44 -15.72
N ASP A 80 7.22 13.26 -15.88
CA ASP A 80 8.46 12.86 -16.54
C ASP A 80 9.17 11.71 -15.81
N VAL A 81 9.12 11.70 -14.47
CA VAL A 81 9.68 10.63 -13.64
C VAL A 81 8.91 9.34 -13.91
N ILE A 82 7.58 9.36 -13.78
CA ILE A 82 6.73 8.17 -14.02
C ILE A 82 6.92 7.57 -15.42
N HIS A 83 7.10 8.40 -16.44
CA HIS A 83 7.39 7.93 -17.79
C HIS A 83 8.75 7.25 -17.95
N GLN A 84 9.72 7.60 -17.10
CA GLN A 84 11.10 7.11 -17.20
C GLN A 84 11.42 6.02 -16.17
N THR A 85 10.67 5.92 -15.06
CA THR A 85 10.97 5.06 -13.91
C THR A 85 10.45 3.63 -14.00
N SER A 86 9.88 3.21 -15.12
CA SER A 86 9.52 1.81 -15.36
C SER A 86 10.71 0.89 -15.08
N ARG A 87 10.69 0.19 -13.94
CA ARG A 87 11.74 -0.71 -13.46
C ARG A 87 11.75 -2.03 -14.22
N ASN A 88 10.59 -2.46 -14.69
CA ASN A 88 10.43 -3.60 -15.60
C ASN A 88 10.04 -3.12 -17.01
N ARG A 89 10.78 -3.52 -18.04
CA ARG A 89 10.47 -3.22 -19.46
C ARG A 89 9.55 -4.24 -20.14
N GLY A 90 8.99 -5.18 -19.38
CA GLY A 90 8.11 -6.22 -19.87
C GLY A 90 8.86 -7.38 -20.57
N VAL A 91 10.00 -7.80 -20.02
CA VAL A 91 10.69 -8.99 -20.57
C VAL A 91 9.95 -10.26 -20.16
N ASN A 92 9.65 -11.13 -21.13
CA ASN A 92 8.82 -12.35 -20.95
C ASN A 92 9.36 -13.37 -19.91
N GLN A 93 10.51 -13.12 -19.30
CA GLN A 93 11.19 -14.04 -18.38
C GLN A 93 11.25 -13.52 -16.94
N THR A 94 10.71 -12.32 -16.64
CA THR A 94 10.71 -11.81 -15.29
C THR A 94 9.76 -12.62 -14.42
N TYR A 95 10.31 -13.24 -13.37
CA TYR A 95 9.54 -13.97 -12.36
C TYR A 95 9.95 -13.47 -10.99
N PHE A 96 8.96 -13.19 -10.14
CA PHE A 96 9.15 -12.82 -8.75
C PHE A 96 8.19 -13.59 -7.85
N SER A 97 8.51 -13.65 -6.56
CA SER A 97 7.67 -14.28 -5.55
C SER A 97 7.62 -13.38 -4.32
N LEU A 98 6.43 -13.18 -3.77
CA LEU A 98 6.20 -12.43 -2.53
C LEU A 98 5.72 -13.39 -1.45
N ASN A 99 6.16 -13.20 -0.21
CA ASN A 99 5.72 -14.02 0.91
C ASN A 99 4.38 -13.53 1.47
N MET A 100 3.30 -13.88 0.79
CA MET A 100 1.93 -13.54 1.19
C MET A 100 1.41 -14.59 2.18
N SER A 101 1.73 -14.42 3.48
CA SER A 101 1.66 -15.49 4.48
C SER A 101 0.33 -15.62 5.26
N LYS A 102 -0.66 -14.76 5.06
CA LYS A 102 -1.99 -14.91 5.69
C LYS A 102 -3.00 -15.58 4.75
N THR A 103 -3.71 -16.57 5.28
CA THR A 103 -4.67 -17.53 4.68
C THR A 103 -5.85 -16.96 3.86
N ALA A 104 -5.83 -15.69 3.46
CA ALA A 104 -6.79 -15.10 2.54
C ALA A 104 -6.30 -15.22 1.08
N VAL A 105 -6.12 -16.46 0.59
CA VAL A 105 -5.75 -16.78 -0.81
C VAL A 105 -6.91 -16.53 -1.79
N ALA A 106 -7.78 -15.58 -1.48
CA ALA A 106 -8.94 -15.18 -2.28
C ALA A 106 -8.92 -13.68 -2.61
N GLN A 107 -7.80 -12.98 -2.42
CA GLN A 107 -7.65 -11.65 -2.99
C GLN A 107 -7.46 -11.79 -4.50
N VAL A 108 -8.49 -11.43 -5.26
CA VAL A 108 -8.39 -11.23 -6.69
C VAL A 108 -7.68 -9.91 -6.89
N PHE A 109 -6.39 -9.95 -7.20
CA PHE A 109 -5.69 -8.75 -7.66
C PHE A 109 -6.32 -8.33 -8.98
N THR A 110 -6.77 -7.07 -9.05
CA THR A 110 -7.08 -6.49 -10.35
C THR A 110 -5.79 -6.52 -11.17
N GLY A 111 -5.90 -6.79 -12.47
CA GLY A 111 -4.73 -6.84 -13.34
C GLY A 111 -3.92 -5.54 -13.29
N CYS A 112 -4.53 -4.44 -12.87
CA CYS A 112 -3.98 -3.10 -12.96
C CYS A 112 -3.15 -2.71 -11.75
N ASN A 113 -3.58 -3.08 -10.54
CA ASN A 113 -2.71 -3.03 -9.36
C ASN A 113 -1.48 -3.93 -9.52
N LEU A 114 -1.66 -5.13 -10.09
CA LEU A 114 -0.54 -6.02 -10.40
C LEU A 114 0.40 -5.43 -11.46
N HIS A 115 -0.11 -4.85 -12.55
CA HIS A 115 0.73 -4.22 -13.57
C HIS A 115 1.49 -3.01 -13.02
N ALA A 116 0.83 -2.14 -12.26
CA ALA A 116 1.48 -0.99 -11.63
C ALA A 116 2.61 -1.43 -10.68
N PHE A 117 2.35 -2.43 -9.83
CA PHE A 117 3.37 -3.05 -9.00
C PHE A 117 4.53 -3.61 -9.83
N CYS A 118 4.26 -4.40 -10.87
CA CYS A 118 5.31 -4.97 -11.72
C CYS A 118 6.17 -3.89 -12.38
N ILE A 119 5.55 -2.79 -12.83
CA ILE A 119 6.23 -1.70 -13.52
C ILE A 119 7.13 -0.93 -12.53
N MET A 120 6.66 -0.66 -11.32
CA MET A 120 7.33 0.27 -10.39
C MET A 120 8.20 -0.43 -9.35
N CYS A 121 7.94 -1.70 -9.04
CA CYS A 121 8.54 -2.39 -7.91
C CYS A 121 9.37 -3.62 -8.29
N VAL A 122 9.37 -4.05 -9.56
CA VAL A 122 10.10 -5.24 -9.99
C VAL A 122 11.11 -4.84 -11.05
N ASP A 123 12.36 -5.24 -10.87
CA ASP A 123 13.41 -5.02 -11.87
C ASP A 123 13.34 -6.08 -12.98
N ASP A 124 14.02 -5.83 -14.11
CA ASP A 124 14.03 -6.74 -15.27
C ASP A 124 14.46 -8.18 -14.90
N GLU A 125 15.35 -8.35 -13.93
CA GLU A 125 15.83 -9.65 -13.43
C GLU A 125 14.84 -10.37 -12.48
N GLY A 126 13.74 -9.71 -12.09
CA GLY A 126 12.74 -10.27 -11.16
C GLY A 126 13.03 -9.99 -9.69
N THR A 127 14.03 -9.16 -9.40
CA THR A 127 14.25 -8.63 -8.04
C THR A 127 13.13 -7.65 -7.70
N VAL A 128 12.57 -7.77 -6.50
CA VAL A 128 11.53 -6.84 -6.01
C VAL A 128 12.19 -5.78 -5.14
N ASN A 129 11.81 -4.52 -5.35
CA ASN A 129 12.17 -3.40 -4.48
C ASN A 129 11.83 -3.72 -3.00
N PRO A 130 12.77 -3.56 -2.06
CA PRO A 130 12.57 -3.94 -0.65
C PRO A 130 11.39 -3.25 0.02
N TYR A 131 11.14 -1.98 -0.26
CA TYR A 131 10.02 -1.21 0.31
C TYR A 131 8.68 -1.70 -0.22
N CYS A 132 8.59 -1.95 -1.53
CA CYS A 132 7.39 -2.54 -2.13
C CYS A 132 7.12 -3.94 -1.59
N LYS A 133 8.17 -4.77 -1.46
CA LYS A 133 8.05 -6.12 -0.86
C LYS A 133 7.53 -6.02 0.58
N ALA A 134 8.14 -5.19 1.40
CA ALA A 134 7.74 -4.94 2.78
C ALA A 134 6.26 -4.53 2.89
N TYR A 135 5.81 -3.62 2.02
CA TYR A 135 4.42 -3.22 1.94
C TYR A 135 3.47 -4.40 1.64
N VAL A 136 3.76 -5.17 0.58
CA VAL A 136 2.88 -6.27 0.15
C VAL A 136 2.83 -7.39 1.18
N GLU A 137 3.98 -7.76 1.75
CA GLU A 137 4.05 -8.81 2.76
C GLU A 137 3.32 -8.40 4.05
N ARG A 138 3.40 -7.12 4.42
CA ARG A 138 2.69 -6.57 5.57
C ARG A 138 1.17 -6.59 5.40
N TYR A 139 0.68 -5.96 4.33
CA TYR A 139 -0.76 -5.82 4.12
C TYR A 139 -1.40 -7.04 3.48
N ASN A 140 -0.57 -7.99 3.03
CA ASN A 140 -1.01 -9.14 2.23
C ASN A 140 -1.86 -8.70 1.03
N SER A 141 -1.45 -7.61 0.37
CA SER A 141 -2.23 -6.91 -0.65
C SER A 141 -1.33 -6.23 -1.68
N LEU A 142 -1.79 -6.22 -2.95
CA LEU A 142 -1.26 -5.35 -4.02
C LEU A 142 -2.14 -4.12 -4.23
N ASP A 143 -3.18 -3.94 -3.42
CA ASP A 143 -3.97 -2.73 -3.39
C ASP A 143 -3.21 -1.67 -2.59
N VAL A 144 -2.67 -0.67 -3.29
CA VAL A 144 -2.06 0.52 -2.65
C VAL A 144 -3.10 1.59 -2.34
N SER A 145 -4.27 1.50 -2.97
CA SER A 145 -5.35 2.48 -2.95
C SER A 145 -6.35 2.35 -1.79
N GLY A 146 -6.33 1.25 -1.04
CA GLY A 146 -7.16 1.07 0.15
C GLY A 146 -6.92 2.08 1.30
N TRP A 147 -8.02 2.35 2.03
CA TRP A 147 -8.21 3.38 3.06
C TRP A 147 -7.18 3.41 4.23
N TYR A 148 -6.38 2.36 4.46
CA TYR A 148 -5.50 2.24 5.64
C TYR A 148 -4.04 1.85 5.32
N HIS A 149 -3.60 2.19 4.12
CA HIS A 149 -2.31 1.78 3.58
C HIS A 149 -1.21 2.82 3.80
N PHE A 150 -0.26 2.91 2.87
CA PHE A 150 0.99 3.64 3.04
C PHE A 150 0.78 5.10 3.46
N PHE A 151 0.10 5.92 2.65
CA PHE A 151 -0.11 7.35 2.92
C PHE A 151 -0.88 7.64 4.22
N GLN A 152 -1.75 6.72 4.64
CA GLN A 152 -2.47 6.86 5.91
C GLN A 152 -1.57 6.57 7.13
N GLN A 153 -0.55 5.72 6.96
CA GLN A 153 0.36 5.28 8.02
C GLN A 153 1.80 5.76 7.86
N GLU A 154 2.07 6.63 6.89
CA GLU A 154 3.44 7.03 6.56
C GLU A 154 4.15 7.61 7.78
N HIS A 155 3.51 8.52 8.52
CA HIS A 155 4.12 9.18 9.67
C HIS A 155 4.08 8.36 10.95
N ASN A 156 3.13 7.43 11.08
CA ASN A 156 2.98 6.64 12.31
C ASN A 156 3.80 5.36 12.28
N TYR A 157 4.18 4.91 11.07
CA TYR A 157 4.79 3.61 10.87
C TYR A 157 5.90 3.67 9.83
N TRP A 158 5.58 3.91 8.55
CA TRP A 158 6.52 3.68 7.45
C TRP A 158 7.76 4.58 7.46
N CYS A 159 7.59 5.85 7.80
CA CYS A 159 8.64 6.88 7.85
C CYS A 159 9.30 6.99 9.22
N THR A 160 9.24 5.93 10.03
CA THR A 160 10.03 5.86 11.27
C THR A 160 11.39 5.23 10.98
N ASP A 161 12.44 5.74 11.63
CA ASP A 161 13.81 5.24 11.43
C ASP A 161 13.93 3.74 11.68
N ASP A 162 13.19 3.19 12.65
CA ASP A 162 13.17 1.75 12.95
C ASP A 162 12.61 0.94 11.77
N ILE A 163 11.50 1.37 11.16
CA ILE A 163 10.93 0.67 10.00
C ILE A 163 11.85 0.77 8.79
N LEU A 164 12.36 1.96 8.47
CA LEU A 164 13.27 2.15 7.34
C LEU A 164 14.55 1.31 7.50
N THR A 165 15.13 1.28 8.70
CA THR A 165 16.33 0.48 9.01
C THR A 165 16.05 -1.02 8.88
N ARG A 166 14.94 -1.51 9.43
CA ARG A 166 14.57 -2.93 9.32
C ARG A 166 14.34 -3.36 7.88
N ILE A 167 13.75 -2.51 7.04
CA ILE A 167 13.59 -2.81 5.61
C ILE A 167 14.97 -2.89 4.94
N ALA A 168 15.87 -1.94 5.22
CA ALA A 168 17.23 -1.93 4.67
C ALA A 168 18.06 -3.15 5.09
N ASP A 169 17.89 -3.60 6.34
CA ASP A 169 18.58 -4.78 6.90
C ASP A 169 17.86 -6.11 6.58
N ASN A 170 16.72 -6.06 5.88
CA ASN A 170 15.85 -7.19 5.56
C ASN A 170 15.46 -7.99 6.84
N GLU A 171 15.09 -7.25 7.88
CA GLU A 171 14.56 -7.76 9.15
C GLU A 171 13.03 -7.81 9.16
N GLU A 172 12.48 -8.57 10.11
CA GLU A 172 11.03 -8.62 10.33
C GLU A 172 10.51 -7.28 10.85
N LEU A 173 9.39 -6.83 10.27
CA LEU A 173 8.76 -5.56 10.61
C LEU A 173 7.83 -5.71 11.81
N PRO A 174 7.88 -4.80 12.81
CA PRO A 174 7.00 -4.87 13.97
C PRO A 174 5.54 -4.65 13.59
N CYS A 175 4.65 -5.12 14.45
CA CYS A 175 3.22 -4.84 14.38
C CYS A 175 2.93 -3.33 14.41
N ASP A 176 2.00 -2.85 13.58
CA ASP A 176 1.47 -1.47 13.64
C ASP A 176 0.22 -1.52 14.50
N VAL A 177 0.37 -1.07 15.74
CA VAL A 177 -0.69 -0.99 16.74
C VAL A 177 -1.86 -0.10 16.30
N HIS A 178 -1.68 0.73 15.27
CA HIS A 178 -2.72 1.59 14.71
C HIS A 178 -3.48 0.95 13.55
N SER A 179 -2.92 -0.05 12.87
CA SER A 179 -3.53 -0.72 11.70
C SER A 179 -4.64 -1.70 12.03
N GLY A 180 -4.73 -2.19 13.29
CA GLY A 180 -5.64 -3.28 13.65
C GLY A 180 -5.30 -4.64 13.00
N LEU A 181 -4.18 -4.76 12.27
CA LEU A 181 -3.75 -5.99 11.57
C LEU A 181 -2.96 -6.96 12.46
N CYS A 182 -2.80 -6.61 13.74
CA CYS A 182 -1.85 -7.21 14.67
C CYS A 182 -2.51 -8.19 15.67
N ASP A 183 -3.84 -8.36 15.63
CA ASP A 183 -4.59 -9.13 16.62
C ASP A 183 -4.73 -10.64 16.34
N ASP A 184 -3.97 -11.19 15.38
CA ASP A 184 -4.16 -12.60 14.98
C ASP A 184 -3.33 -13.61 15.80
N ASP A 185 -2.31 -13.17 16.54
CA ASP A 185 -1.44 -14.10 17.29
C ASP A 185 -2.03 -14.55 18.63
N GLU A 186 -3.00 -13.83 19.21
CA GLU A 186 -3.66 -14.28 20.46
C GLU A 186 -4.77 -15.32 20.21
N LEU A 187 -5.38 -15.33 19.02
CA LEU A 187 -6.50 -16.22 18.69
C LEU A 187 -6.09 -17.66 18.34
N VAL A 188 -4.79 -17.92 18.11
CA VAL A 188 -4.28 -19.29 17.90
C VAL A 188 -3.99 -20.00 19.24
N SER A 189 -3.92 -19.29 20.37
CA SER A 189 -3.62 -19.90 21.67
C SER A 189 -4.85 -20.31 22.49
N SER A 190 -6.05 -19.80 22.18
CA SER A 190 -7.27 -20.13 22.93
C SER A 190 -8.28 -20.88 22.07
N GLY A 191 -8.05 -22.19 21.93
CA GLY A 191 -8.92 -23.12 21.21
C GLY A 191 -10.34 -23.23 21.78
N LEU A 192 -11.21 -22.27 21.47
CA LEU A 192 -12.65 -22.34 21.73
C LEU A 192 -13.47 -21.97 20.47
N PRO A 193 -14.40 -22.85 20.03
CA PRO A 193 -15.14 -22.65 18.79
C PRO A 193 -16.18 -21.50 18.88
N LEU A 194 -16.29 -20.79 17.76
CA LEU A 194 -17.10 -19.60 17.42
C LEU A 194 -18.61 -19.57 17.80
N LYS A 195 -19.17 -20.57 18.49
CA LYS A 195 -20.61 -20.64 18.78
C LYS A 195 -21.04 -20.09 20.15
N GLU A 196 -20.14 -19.76 21.06
CA GLU A 196 -20.51 -19.23 22.38
C GLU A 196 -20.37 -17.71 22.56
N LYS A 197 -19.65 -17.00 21.67
CA LYS A 197 -19.44 -15.55 21.82
C LYS A 197 -20.72 -14.70 21.70
N ARG A 198 -21.74 -15.13 20.96
CA ARG A 198 -23.03 -14.40 20.86
C ARG A 198 -23.90 -14.45 22.11
N LYS A 199 -23.59 -15.27 23.12
CA LYS A 199 -24.33 -15.30 24.39
C LYS A 199 -23.75 -14.38 25.45
N HIS A 200 -22.50 -13.94 25.32
CA HIS A 200 -21.86 -13.12 26.35
C HIS A 200 -22.13 -11.62 26.15
N GLU A 201 -22.20 -11.15 24.90
CA GLU A 201 -22.52 -9.75 24.62
C GLU A 201 -23.97 -9.38 24.98
N ALA A 202 -24.93 -10.31 24.86
CA ALA A 202 -26.33 -10.06 25.22
C ALA A 202 -26.61 -10.07 26.74
N SER A 203 -25.68 -10.55 27.57
CA SER A 203 -25.87 -10.63 29.03
C SER A 203 -25.25 -9.44 29.79
N VAL A 204 -24.36 -8.67 29.16
CA VAL A 204 -23.62 -7.59 29.83
C VAL A 204 -24.35 -6.24 29.75
N GLU A 205 -25.28 -6.05 28.80
CA GLU A 205 -26.12 -4.84 28.72
C GLU A 205 -27.33 -4.84 29.68
N SER A 206 -27.60 -5.93 30.42
CA SER A 206 -28.79 -6.05 31.27
C SER A 206 -28.53 -5.83 32.78
N SER A 207 -27.31 -5.47 33.19
CA SER A 207 -27.01 -5.33 34.63
C SER A 207 -25.98 -4.26 34.93
N VAL A 208 -26.40 -3.01 34.83
CA VAL A 208 -25.90 -1.94 35.70
C VAL A 208 -27.13 -1.25 36.31
N PRO A 209 -27.28 -1.24 37.65
CA PRO A 209 -28.46 -0.72 38.35
C PRO A 209 -28.60 0.80 38.29
#